data_AF-I8U2Z0-F1
#
_entry.id   AF-I8U2Z0-F1
#
_cell.length_a   1.000
_cell.length_b   1.000
_cell.length_c   1.000
_cell.angle_alpha   90.00
_cell.angle_beta   90.00
_cell.angle_gamma   90.00
#
_symmetry.space_group_name_H-M   'P 1'
#
loop_
_entity.id
_entity.type
_entity.pdbx_description
1 polymer ?
#
loop_
_entity_poly.entity_id
_entity_poly.type
_entity_poly.pdbx_seq_one_letter_code
_entity_poly.pdbx_strand_id
1 'polypeptide(L)'
;MSIMLVGADHLGNIEKKLQTLGIHAIHHVTGRNVSDRKRFKFPLSTTLIVIFIDYINHTTAKNIKQLAKSQGVPLVFANRSWSSLQDKLVDFNLKEL
;
A
#
# COMPACT_ATOMS: atom_id res chain seq x y z
N MET A 1 0.15 -9.50 10.19
CA MET A 1 0.81 -8.56 9.26
C MET A 1 -0.13 -7.40 8.97
N SER A 2 0.37 -6.15 8.94
CA SER A 2 -0.44 -4.97 8.63
C SER A 2 0.08 -4.29 7.37
N ILE A 3 -0.83 -4.01 6.43
CA ILE A 3 -0.49 -3.40 5.15
C ILE A 3 -1.25 -2.09 4.98
N MET A 4 -0.56 -1.07 4.49
CA MET A 4 -1.19 0.15 4.02
C MET A 4 -1.32 0.11 2.49
N LEU A 5 -2.54 0.31 2.00
CA LEU A 5 -2.84 0.45 0.58
C LEU A 5 -3.10 1.92 0.28
N VAL A 6 -2.41 2.46 -0.72
CA VAL A 6 -2.54 3.85 -1.14
C VAL A 6 -2.95 3.96 -2.60
N GLY A 7 -3.92 4.81 -2.89
CA GLY A 7 -4.56 4.89 -4.20
C GLY A 7 -5.77 3.98 -4.28
N ALA A 8 -6.37 3.95 -5.48
CA ALA A 8 -7.64 3.29 -5.79
C ALA A 8 -8.82 3.83 -4.97
N ASP A 9 -9.87 4.30 -5.63
CA ASP A 9 -11.08 4.73 -4.90
C ASP A 9 -11.77 3.55 -4.19
N HIS A 10 -11.67 2.36 -4.77
CA HIS A 10 -12.27 1.14 -4.27
C HIS A 10 -11.31 -0.04 -4.49
N LEU A 11 -11.17 -0.91 -3.49
CA LEU A 11 -10.28 -2.07 -3.56
C LEU A 11 -10.94 -3.33 -4.13
N GLY A 12 -12.27 -3.38 -4.17
CA GLY A 12 -13.02 -4.54 -4.65
C GLY A 12 -12.61 -5.82 -3.91
N ASN A 13 -12.27 -6.87 -4.66
CA ASN A 13 -11.89 -8.16 -4.08
C ASN A 13 -10.45 -8.21 -3.53
N ILE A 14 -9.65 -7.15 -3.66
CA ILE A 14 -8.26 -7.13 -3.17
C ILE A 14 -8.22 -7.36 -1.66
N GLU A 15 -9.05 -6.66 -0.88
CA GLU A 15 -9.06 -6.80 0.59
C GLU A 15 -9.35 -8.24 1.02
N LYS A 16 -10.40 -8.85 0.44
CA LYS A 16 -10.77 -10.23 0.74
C LYS A 16 -9.64 -11.21 0.40
N LYS A 17 -8.95 -11.00 -0.72
CA LYS A 17 -7.82 -11.85 -1.11
C LYS A 17 -6.59 -11.65 -0.22
N LEU A 18 -6.30 -10.44 0.22
CA LEU A 18 -5.27 -10.17 1.23
C LEU A 18 -5.60 -10.88 2.56
N GLN A 19 -6.86 -10.85 2.99
CA GLN A 19 -7.31 -11.59 4.17
C GLN A 19 -7.13 -13.10 4.02
N THR A 20 -7.36 -13.68 2.83
CA THR A 20 -7.08 -15.11 2.59
C THR A 20 -5.59 -15.46 2.66
N LEU A 21 -4.70 -14.47 2.53
CA LEU A 21 -3.25 -14.63 2.73
C LEU A 21 -2.81 -14.37 4.18
N GLY A 22 -3.74 -14.17 5.12
CA GLY A 22 -3.44 -13.89 6.53
C GLY A 22 -3.14 -12.42 6.84
N ILE A 23 -3.39 -11.51 5.90
CA ILE A 23 -3.26 -10.06 6.11
C ILE A 23 -4.63 -9.50 6.51
N HIS A 24 -4.84 -9.37 7.82
CA HIS A 24 -6.11 -8.93 8.38
C HIS A 24 -6.17 -7.43 8.71
N ALA A 25 -5.01 -6.80 8.93
CA ALA A 25 -4.93 -5.36 9.18
C ALA A 25 -4.62 -4.63 7.87
N ILE A 26 -5.64 -4.01 7.28
CA ILE A 26 -5.54 -3.29 6.01
C ILE A 26 -5.94 -1.83 6.25
N HIS A 27 -5.04 -0.91 5.96
CA HIS A 27 -5.30 0.53 6.02
C HIS A 27 -5.37 1.09 4.61
N HIS A 28 -6.54 1.54 4.17
CA HIS A 28 -6.73 2.11 2.83
C HIS A 28 -6.78 3.64 2.85
N VAL A 29 -5.98 4.26 2.00
CA VAL A 29 -5.98 5.71 1.75
C VAL A 29 -6.10 5.95 0.26
N THR A 30 -7.18 6.60 -0.20
CA THR A 30 -7.40 6.84 -1.64
C THR A 30 -6.37 7.80 -2.25
N GLY A 31 -5.80 8.71 -1.45
CA GLY A 31 -4.77 9.66 -1.88
C GLY A 31 -5.29 10.78 -2.79
N ARG A 32 -6.62 10.88 -2.98
CA ARG A 32 -7.26 11.85 -3.87
C ARG A 32 -7.36 13.24 -3.23
N ASN A 33 -7.52 13.34 -1.91
CA ASN A 33 -7.69 14.62 -1.23
C ASN A 33 -6.40 15.10 -0.56
N VAL A 34 -6.14 16.41 -0.61
CA VAL A 34 -5.01 17.04 0.11
C VAL A 34 -5.13 16.81 1.63
N SER A 35 -6.34 16.66 2.15
CA SER A 35 -6.62 16.28 3.54
C SER A 35 -6.16 14.86 3.89
N ASP A 36 -6.12 13.94 2.92
CA ASP A 36 -5.55 12.60 3.11
C ASP A 36 -4.05 12.65 3.41
N ARG A 37 -3.38 13.77 3.11
CA ARG A 37 -1.98 13.98 3.51
C ARG A 37 -1.77 13.91 5.02
N LYS A 38 -2.76 14.32 5.82
CA LYS A 38 -2.75 14.17 7.28
C LYS A 38 -3.09 12.74 7.73
N ARG A 39 -3.74 11.95 6.87
CA ARG A 39 -4.10 10.54 7.08
C ARG A 39 -3.01 9.56 6.67
N PHE A 40 -1.90 10.02 6.08
CA PHE A 40 -0.72 9.17 5.88
C PHE A 40 -0.01 8.77 7.19
N LYS A 41 -0.59 9.08 8.36
CA LYS A 41 -0.22 8.43 9.62
C LYS A 41 -0.77 7.01 9.62
N PHE A 42 0.06 6.06 9.23
CA PHE A 42 -0.22 4.63 9.39
C PHE A 42 0.33 4.12 10.73
N PRO A 43 -0.23 3.04 11.30
CA PRO A 43 0.28 2.48 12.54
C PRO A 43 1.73 2.04 12.41
N LEU A 44 2.51 2.16 13.49
CA LEU A 44 3.89 1.65 13.56
C LEU A 44 4.00 0.15 13.25
N SER A 45 2.91 -0.60 13.39
CA SER A 45 2.83 -2.02 13.05
C SER A 45 2.70 -2.30 11.54
N THR A 46 2.67 -1.26 10.69
CA THR A 46 2.60 -1.42 9.24
C THR A 46 3.91 -2.00 8.72
N THR A 47 3.84 -3.20 8.17
CA THR A 47 5.01 -3.94 7.67
C THR A 47 5.25 -3.71 6.19
N LEU A 48 4.26 -3.22 5.44
CA LEU A 48 4.39 -2.95 4.01
C LEU A 48 3.43 -1.84 3.56
N ILE A 49 3.91 -0.98 2.66
CA ILE A 49 3.08 0.01 1.95
C ILE A 49 2.97 -0.39 0.48
N VAL A 50 1.75 -0.44 -0.03
CA VAL A 50 1.46 -0.68 -1.45
C VAL A 50 0.91 0.61 -2.04
N ILE A 51 1.49 1.05 -3.14
CA ILE A 51 1.01 2.19 -3.92
C ILE A 51 0.41 1.70 -5.24
N PHE A 52 -0.88 2.00 -5.45
CA PHE A 52 -1.57 1.82 -6.72
C PHE A 52 -1.27 2.98 -7.66
N ILE A 53 -0.47 2.74 -8.70
CA ILE A 53 0.08 3.80 -9.57
C ILE A 53 -0.92 4.39 -10.57
N ASP A 54 -2.01 3.69 -10.83
CA ASP A 54 -3.07 4.05 -11.78
C ASP A 54 -4.06 5.09 -11.24
N TYR A 55 -4.02 5.37 -9.94
CA TYR A 55 -4.98 6.27 -9.28
C TYR A 55 -4.34 7.29 -8.32
N ILE A 56 -3.01 7.50 -8.38
CA ILE A 56 -2.34 8.55 -7.58
C ILE A 56 -1.51 9.50 -8.44
N ASN A 57 -1.42 10.76 -8.01
CA ASN A 57 -0.51 11.71 -8.65
C ASN A 57 0.94 11.57 -8.14
N HIS A 58 1.89 12.02 -8.95
CA HIS A 58 3.33 11.93 -8.67
C HIS A 58 3.73 12.58 -7.34
N THR A 59 3.12 13.72 -6.98
CA THR A 59 3.42 14.41 -5.71
C THR A 59 3.08 13.53 -4.52
N THR A 60 1.90 12.89 -4.55
CA THR A 60 1.43 11.98 -3.51
C THR A 60 2.35 10.77 -3.41
N ALA A 61 2.70 10.16 -4.55
CA ALA A 61 3.64 9.04 -4.62
C ALA A 61 4.98 9.38 -3.97
N LYS A 62 5.53 10.56 -4.31
CA LYS A 62 6.81 11.06 -3.79
C LYS A 62 6.75 11.26 -2.27
N ASN A 63 5.67 11.86 -1.77
CA ASN A 63 5.51 12.10 -0.34
C ASN A 63 5.42 10.79 0.46
N ILE A 64 4.65 9.81 -0.02
CA ILE A 64 4.52 8.50 0.63
C ILE A 64 5.86 7.77 0.60
N LYS A 65 6.58 7.82 -0.53
CA LYS A 65 7.92 7.22 -0.64
C LYS A 65 8.90 7.83 0.37
N GLN A 66 8.89 9.16 0.55
CA GLN A 66 9.71 9.83 1.55
C GLN A 66 9.31 9.43 2.97
N LEU A 67 8.00 9.35 3.25
CA LEU A 67 7.47 8.93 4.54
C LEU A 67 7.87 7.49 4.88
N ALA A 68 7.65 6.55 3.95
CA ALA A 68 8.04 5.15 4.08
C ALA A 68 9.55 5.03 4.38
N LYS A 69 10.38 5.76 3.61
CA LYS A 69 11.83 5.80 3.84
C LYS A 69 12.19 6.35 5.22
N SER A 70 11.53 7.40 5.69
CA SER A 70 11.78 7.97 7.01
C SER A 70 11.41 7.05 8.17
N GLN A 71 10.48 6.12 7.96
CA GLN A 71 10.02 5.15 8.95
C GLN A 71 10.62 3.75 8.77
N GLY A 72 11.49 3.55 7.76
CA GLY A 72 12.09 2.24 7.47
C GLY A 72 11.09 1.17 7.00
N VAL A 73 9.92 1.57 6.52
CA VAL A 73 8.88 0.63 6.07
C VAL A 73 9.07 0.37 4.57
N PRO A 74 9.13 -0.90 4.13
CA PRO A 74 9.25 -1.22 2.73
C PRO A 74 8.00 -0.82 1.95
N LEU A 75 8.20 -0.57 0.65
CA LEU A 75 7.16 -0.09 -0.23
C LEU A 75 7.23 -0.76 -1.61
N VAL A 76 6.07 -1.12 -2.14
CA VAL A 76 5.91 -1.68 -3.49
C VAL A 76 4.91 -0.88 -4.31
N PHE A 77 5.10 -0.91 -5.63
CA PHE A 77 4.21 -0.29 -6.60
C PHE A 77 3.50 -1.38 -7.40
N ALA A 78 2.18 -1.25 -7.55
CA ALA A 78 1.35 -2.17 -8.31
C ALA A 78 0.26 -1.40 -9.07
N ASN A 79 -0.33 -2.01 -10.10
CA ASN A 79 -1.60 -1.54 -10.65
C ASN A 79 -2.75 -1.99 -9.74
N ARG A 80 -3.94 -1.38 -9.87
CA ARG A 80 -5.16 -1.79 -9.15
C ARG A 80 -5.76 -3.08 -9.74
N SER A 81 -4.96 -4.15 -9.77
CA SER A 81 -5.41 -5.50 -10.10
C SER A 81 -4.82 -6.49 -9.10
N TRP A 82 -5.58 -7.55 -8.80
CA TRP A 82 -5.10 -8.57 -7.88
C TRP A 82 -3.84 -9.26 -8.38
N SER A 83 -3.76 -9.60 -9.68
CA SER A 83 -2.58 -10.25 -10.25
C SER A 83 -1.34 -9.38 -10.09
N SER A 84 -1.41 -8.10 -10.44
CA SER A 84 -0.27 -7.19 -10.30
C SER A 84 0.18 -7.05 -8.84
N LEU A 85 -0.76 -6.99 -7.89
CA LEU A 85 -0.43 -6.94 -6.48
C LEU A 85 0.18 -8.26 -6.00
N GLN A 86 -0.41 -9.39 -6.38
CA GLN A 86 0.05 -10.72 -6.00
C GLN A 86 1.50 -10.95 -6.44
N ASP A 87 1.84 -10.61 -7.68
CA ASP A 87 3.22 -10.73 -8.18
C ASP A 87 4.19 -9.91 -7.33
N LYS A 88 3.80 -8.70 -6.93
CA LYS A 88 4.63 -7.83 -6.08
C LYS A 88 4.76 -8.34 -4.65
N LEU A 89 3.72 -8.96 -4.10
CA LEU A 89 3.77 -9.57 -2.77
C LEU A 89 4.65 -10.83 -2.77
N VAL A 90 4.61 -11.62 -3.85
CA VAL A 90 5.52 -12.76 -4.03
C VAL A 90 6.96 -12.28 -4.15
N ASP A 91 7.23 -11.28 -4.99
CA ASP A 91 8.57 -10.67 -5.12
C ASP A 91 9.08 -10.10 -3.79
N PHE A 92 8.18 -9.52 -2.99
CA PHE A 92 8.50 -9.00 -1.67
C PHE A 92 8.88 -10.13 -0.70
N ASN A 93 8.11 -11.22 -0.66
CA ASN A 93 8.42 -12.41 0.12
C ASN A 93 9.67 -13.18 -0.39
N LEU A 94 10.09 -13.00 -1.64
CA LEU A 94 11.35 -13.55 -2.18
C LEU A 94 12.57 -12.69 -1.82
N LYS A 95 12.38 -11.52 -1.22
CA LYS A 95 13.45 -10.57 -0.87
C LYS A 95 13.65 -10.34 0.63
N GLU A 96 12.88 -11.01 1.48
CA GLU A 96 13.04 -10.94 2.94
C GLU A 96 13.25 -12.35 3.54
N LEU A 97 14.42 -12.92 3.18
CA LEU A 97 15.42 -13.42 4.13
C LEU A 97 16.73 -12.67 3.85
#